data_AF-A0A370B7D7-F1
#
_entry.id   AF-A0A370B7D7-F1
#
_cell.length_a   1.000
_cell.length_b   1.000
_cell.length_c   1.000
_cell.angle_alpha   90.00
_cell.angle_beta   90.00
_cell.angle_gamma   90.00
#
_symmetry.space_group_name_H-M   'P 1'
#
loop_
_entity.id
_entity.type
_entity.pdbx_description
1 polymer ?
#
loop_
_entity_poly.entity_id
_entity_poly.type
_entity_poly.pdbx_seq_one_letter_code
_entity_poly.pdbx_strand_id
1 'polypeptide(L)'
;MSGTQHTPAASRRDLLKAVAGIGAAAMVGTTAVTALAGTAHAAPLAAGHPGMLHTQADFDRMAAAVKAGTQPWKAGWDVLIGNSHSLPTWTANPQSVIYRGGGSENYGILYNDVAAAYQNALRWKIQGLAAHGDAARDILNAWSGKLTAIDGSADRFLAAGIYGYEFAQAAEIMRGYNGFDLDRFKTMMLNVFYPPSNSFLVDHNGAYISNYWASWDLCNLANVLAIGILCDDQAKIDQAVTYFKTGAGMGSILNAIPYVYNDQGLAQWQESGRDQGHSMLGIGLMGTVCEMAWNQGIDLYGYDNNRFMKACEYVAKYNLGGSVPFTEYTWHYGAPGVWEGWQTFTTVSSDSRGQYRPVWAQLYNHYGVRKGLSVPNTKAYAQLVQPEGGGGDYGSTSGGYDHLGFGTLTHTR
;
A
#
# COMPACT_ATOMS: atom_id res chain seq x y z
N MET A 1 56.08 -64.87 -36.45
CA MET A 1 57.30 -64.11 -36.07
C MET A 1 56.77 -62.87 -35.35
N SER A 2 56.88 -62.76 -34.02
CA SER A 2 58.08 -62.43 -33.23
C SER A 2 58.59 -61.01 -33.51
N GLY A 3 58.54 -60.05 -32.56
CA GLY A 3 57.99 -60.13 -31.20
C GLY A 3 58.17 -58.84 -30.36
N THR A 4 57.63 -58.87 -29.12
CA THR A 4 58.07 -58.11 -27.90
C THR A 4 58.23 -56.58 -27.99
N GLN A 5 57.31 -55.77 -27.42
CA GLN A 5 57.22 -55.31 -25.99
C GLN A 5 57.83 -53.90 -25.77
N HIS A 6 57.43 -53.08 -24.77
CA HIS A 6 56.93 -53.46 -23.42
C HIS A 6 55.62 -52.78 -22.90
N THR A 7 55.67 -51.78 -22.00
CA THR A 7 54.59 -51.38 -21.04
C THR A 7 54.74 -49.91 -20.57
N PRO A 8 53.79 -49.24 -19.86
CA PRO A 8 52.62 -49.76 -19.11
C PRO A 8 51.24 -49.14 -19.49
N ALA A 9 50.06 -49.69 -19.18
CA ALA A 9 49.50 -50.65 -18.20
C ALA A 9 48.61 -49.99 -17.12
N ALA A 10 47.49 -50.62 -16.80
CA ALA A 10 46.47 -50.17 -15.85
C ALA A 10 45.81 -51.37 -15.14
N SER A 11 45.00 -51.07 -14.10
CA SER A 11 44.06 -51.97 -13.40
C SER A 11 44.55 -52.71 -12.14
N ARG A 12 43.83 -52.42 -11.03
CA ARG A 12 43.48 -53.25 -9.85
C ARG A 12 44.55 -53.91 -8.97
N ARG A 13 44.39 -53.69 -7.66
CA ARG A 13 44.40 -54.75 -6.65
C ARG A 13 43.38 -54.45 -5.56
N ASP A 14 42.56 -55.44 -5.21
CA ASP A 14 41.58 -55.37 -4.12
C ASP A 14 42.23 -55.73 -2.77
N LEU A 15 41.76 -55.15 -1.66
CA LEU A 15 41.14 -55.91 -0.57
C LEU A 15 40.55 -55.01 0.53
N LEU A 16 39.51 -55.53 1.20
CA LEU A 16 38.96 -54.98 2.45
C LEU A 16 39.74 -55.47 3.67
N LYS A 17 39.91 -54.61 4.69
CA LYS A 17 39.88 -54.93 6.13
C LYS A 17 39.88 -53.66 6.98
N ALA A 18 39.25 -53.72 8.16
CA ALA A 18 39.08 -52.58 9.06
C ALA A 18 39.75 -52.84 10.43
N VAL A 19 40.40 -51.81 10.98
CA VAL A 19 40.74 -51.62 12.40
C VAL A 19 40.65 -50.10 12.69
N ALA A 20 40.29 -49.72 13.91
CA ALA A 20 40.08 -48.32 14.32
C ALA A 20 41.39 -47.55 14.57
N GLY A 21 41.35 -46.21 14.51
CA GLY A 21 42.48 -45.35 14.87
C GLY A 21 42.29 -43.85 14.58
N ILE A 22 41.83 -43.11 15.59
CA ILE A 22 41.77 -41.65 15.77
C ILE A 22 42.57 -40.80 14.74
N GLY A 23 41.88 -39.90 14.02
CA GLY A 23 42.49 -38.81 13.24
C GLY A 23 41.43 -37.84 12.71
N ALA A 24 41.58 -36.54 12.98
CA ALA A 24 40.56 -35.53 12.65
C ALA A 24 40.98 -34.62 11.48
N ALA A 25 40.19 -34.62 10.40
CA ALA A 25 40.12 -33.52 9.43
C ALA A 25 38.89 -33.67 8.51
N ALA A 26 38.46 -32.54 7.95
CA ALA A 26 37.31 -32.34 7.05
C ALA A 26 36.96 -33.46 6.05
N MET A 27 35.69 -33.85 6.02
CA MET A 27 35.07 -34.62 4.93
C MET A 27 34.27 -33.69 4.00
N VAL A 28 34.37 -33.94 2.70
CA VAL A 28 33.79 -33.14 1.61
C VAL A 28 32.27 -33.29 1.53
N GLY A 29 31.58 -32.20 1.15
CA GLY A 29 30.14 -32.19 0.90
C GLY A 29 29.76 -31.37 -0.34
N THR A 30 30.28 -31.72 -1.52
CA THR A 30 29.90 -31.10 -2.80
C THR A 30 28.49 -31.51 -3.24
N THR A 31 27.47 -30.84 -2.68
CA THR A 31 26.09 -30.94 -3.14
C THR A 31 25.92 -30.21 -4.48
N ALA A 32 25.68 -30.96 -5.55
CA ALA A 32 25.27 -30.39 -6.83
C ALA A 32 23.86 -29.80 -6.68
N VAL A 33 23.75 -28.47 -6.66
CA VAL A 33 22.45 -27.78 -6.58
C VAL A 33 21.74 -27.88 -7.93
N THR A 34 20.92 -28.91 -8.10
CA THR A 34 19.93 -28.95 -9.18
C THR A 34 18.89 -27.86 -8.94
N ALA A 35 19.04 -26.74 -9.65
CA ALA A 35 18.10 -25.63 -9.64
C ALA A 35 16.76 -26.02 -10.28
N LEU A 36 15.94 -26.74 -9.52
CA LEU A 36 14.54 -26.95 -9.85
C LEU A 36 13.83 -25.60 -9.79
N ALA A 37 13.39 -25.11 -10.95
CA ALA A 37 12.60 -23.90 -11.08
C ALA A 37 11.21 -24.13 -10.46
N GLY A 38 11.12 -23.95 -9.14
CA GLY A 38 9.86 -24.00 -8.42
C GLY A 38 8.96 -22.85 -8.88
N THR A 39 7.84 -23.17 -9.53
CA THR A 39 6.72 -22.25 -9.64
C THR A 39 6.26 -21.93 -8.23
N ALA A 40 6.50 -20.68 -7.80
CA ALA A 40 6.09 -20.20 -6.49
C ALA A 40 4.56 -20.28 -6.41
N HIS A 41 4.06 -21.32 -5.76
CA HIS A 41 2.65 -21.40 -5.42
C HIS A 41 2.35 -20.23 -4.49
N ALA A 42 1.34 -19.43 -4.83
CA ALA A 42 0.85 -18.39 -3.95
C ALA A 42 0.51 -19.02 -2.60
N ALA A 43 0.94 -18.38 -1.51
CA ALA A 43 0.47 -18.78 -0.20
C ALA A 43 -1.06 -18.62 -0.17
N PRO A 44 -1.82 -19.58 0.40
CA PRO A 44 -3.23 -19.36 0.66
C PRO A 44 -3.43 -18.10 1.50
N LEU A 45 -4.55 -17.41 1.30
CA LEU A 45 -5.01 -16.30 2.15
C LEU A 45 -4.67 -16.57 3.62
N ALA A 46 -4.03 -15.60 4.27
CA ALA A 46 -3.99 -15.58 5.73
C ALA A 46 -5.44 -15.44 6.22
N ALA A 47 -6.04 -16.56 6.66
CA ALA A 47 -7.49 -16.73 6.80
C ALA A 47 -8.12 -16.01 8.02
N GLY A 48 -7.69 -14.78 8.28
CA GLY A 48 -8.17 -13.92 9.36
C GLY A 48 -8.62 -12.56 8.84
N HIS A 49 -9.88 -12.23 9.11
CA HIS A 49 -10.41 -10.87 8.98
C HIS A 49 -10.49 -10.20 10.35
N PRO A 50 -10.32 -8.87 10.47
CA PRO A 50 -9.88 -7.94 9.40
C PRO A 50 -8.47 -8.25 8.88
N GLY A 51 -8.27 -8.16 7.57
CA GLY A 51 -7.02 -8.56 6.89
C GLY A 51 -6.36 -7.49 6.00
N MET A 52 -6.87 -6.25 6.00
CA MET A 52 -6.36 -5.15 5.16
C MET A 52 -5.32 -4.29 5.88
N LEU A 53 -5.56 -2.99 6.17
CA LEU A 53 -4.58 -2.15 6.88
C LEU A 53 -4.40 -2.54 8.36
N HIS A 54 -5.42 -3.15 8.96
CA HIS A 54 -5.47 -3.48 10.38
C HIS A 54 -5.87 -4.94 10.56
N THR A 55 -5.22 -5.64 11.49
CA THR A 55 -5.61 -6.98 11.95
C THR A 55 -6.37 -6.91 13.27
N GLN A 56 -7.03 -8.01 13.69
CA GLN A 56 -7.64 -8.05 15.03
C GLN A 56 -6.60 -7.83 16.15
N ALA A 57 -5.37 -8.32 15.99
CA ALA A 57 -4.27 -8.06 16.94
C ALA A 57 -3.81 -6.58 16.96
N ASP A 58 -4.09 -5.81 15.90
CA ASP A 58 -3.90 -4.37 15.92
C ASP A 58 -5.02 -3.67 16.70
N PHE A 59 -6.28 -4.09 16.55
CA PHE A 59 -7.39 -3.59 17.36
C PHE A 59 -7.23 -3.91 18.85
N ASP A 60 -6.78 -5.12 19.18
CA ASP A 60 -6.53 -5.52 20.57
C ASP A 60 -5.42 -4.66 21.21
N ARG A 61 -4.35 -4.36 20.46
CA ARG A 61 -3.28 -3.44 20.90
C ARG A 61 -3.79 -2.01 21.07
N MET A 62 -4.54 -1.48 20.10
CA MET A 62 -5.15 -0.15 20.18
C MET A 62 -6.06 -0.02 21.41
N ALA A 63 -6.98 -0.97 21.61
CA ALA A 63 -7.93 -0.98 22.73
C ALA A 63 -7.20 -1.05 24.08
N ALA A 64 -6.18 -1.90 24.21
CA ALA A 64 -5.38 -2.02 25.42
C ALA A 64 -4.62 -0.71 25.74
N ALA A 65 -3.93 -0.13 24.75
CA ALA A 65 -3.14 1.09 24.92
C ALA A 65 -4.01 2.33 25.21
N VAL A 66 -5.15 2.49 24.51
CA VAL A 66 -6.10 3.58 24.76
C VAL A 66 -6.73 3.44 26.15
N LYS A 67 -7.14 2.23 26.56
CA LYS A 67 -7.70 1.95 27.90
C LYS A 67 -6.69 2.21 29.02
N ALA A 68 -5.40 1.95 28.78
CA ALA A 68 -4.31 2.24 29.71
C ALA A 68 -3.83 3.71 29.68
N GLY A 69 -4.34 4.55 28.77
CA GLY A 69 -3.88 5.93 28.58
C GLY A 69 -2.45 6.03 28.01
N THR A 70 -1.93 4.95 27.42
CA THR A 70 -0.55 4.86 26.94
C THR A 70 -0.32 5.78 25.74
N GLN A 71 0.75 6.56 25.81
CA GLN A 71 1.18 7.41 24.69
C GLN A 71 2.06 6.61 23.72
N PRO A 72 1.99 6.85 22.39
CA PRO A 72 1.22 7.92 21.73
C PRO A 72 -0.22 7.54 21.34
N TRP A 73 -0.65 6.28 21.54
CA TRP A 73 -2.00 5.82 21.18
C TRP A 73 -3.11 6.70 21.77
N LYS A 74 -2.98 7.14 23.03
CA LYS A 74 -3.96 8.02 23.68
C LYS A 74 -4.08 9.38 22.98
N ALA A 75 -2.97 9.99 22.53
CA ALA A 75 -3.03 11.22 21.74
C ALA A 75 -3.68 11.01 20.36
N GLY A 76 -3.35 9.91 19.66
CA GLY A 76 -4.01 9.56 18.39
C GLY A 76 -5.52 9.29 18.54
N TRP A 77 -5.92 8.68 19.66
CA TRP A 77 -7.33 8.51 20.03
C TRP A 77 -8.03 9.83 20.33
N ASP A 78 -7.36 10.77 21.00
CA ASP A 78 -7.92 12.09 21.31
C ASP A 78 -8.13 12.94 20.05
N VAL A 79 -7.29 12.79 19.01
CA VAL A 79 -7.54 13.35 17.68
C VAL A 79 -8.75 12.67 17.01
N LEU A 80 -8.81 11.32 17.03
CA LEU A 80 -9.94 10.58 16.45
C LEU A 80 -11.29 11.00 17.05
N ILE A 81 -11.43 11.07 18.37
CA ILE A 81 -12.71 11.47 19.00
C ILE A 81 -13.01 12.98 18.91
N GLY A 82 -12.01 13.80 18.55
CA GLY A 82 -12.15 15.23 18.31
C GLY A 82 -12.65 15.57 16.90
N ASN A 83 -12.41 14.69 15.91
CA ASN A 83 -12.86 14.90 14.54
C ASN A 83 -14.38 14.65 14.41
N SER A 84 -15.08 15.53 13.68
CA SER A 84 -16.55 15.52 13.55
C SER A 84 -17.11 14.31 12.81
N HIS A 85 -16.30 13.67 11.96
CA HIS A 85 -16.68 12.42 11.27
C HIS A 85 -16.80 11.24 12.26
N SER A 86 -16.16 11.31 13.43
CA SER A 86 -16.19 10.26 14.46
C SER A 86 -17.45 10.26 15.32
N LEU A 87 -18.40 11.16 15.06
CA LEU A 87 -19.65 11.26 15.82
C LEU A 87 -20.63 10.15 15.43
N PRO A 88 -21.32 9.50 16.40
CA PRO A 88 -22.29 8.43 16.10
C PRO A 88 -23.63 8.98 15.59
N THR A 89 -23.76 10.31 15.51
CA THR A 89 -24.91 11.03 14.95
C THR A 89 -24.69 11.43 13.49
N TRP A 90 -23.59 11.00 12.86
CA TRP A 90 -23.36 11.24 11.43
C TRP A 90 -24.48 10.57 10.61
N THR A 91 -25.01 11.31 9.64
CA THR A 91 -26.10 10.82 8.76
C THR A 91 -25.60 10.83 7.32
N ALA A 92 -25.52 9.66 6.71
CA ALA A 92 -25.06 9.50 5.33
C ALA A 92 -25.94 10.24 4.32
N ASN A 93 -25.33 10.73 3.25
CA ASN A 93 -26.03 11.35 2.12
C ASN A 93 -25.68 10.59 0.82
N PRO A 94 -26.07 9.31 0.69
CA PRO A 94 -25.69 8.48 -0.44
C PRO A 94 -26.21 9.05 -1.76
N GLN A 95 -25.39 8.99 -2.81
CA GLN A 95 -25.75 9.40 -4.18
C GLN A 95 -25.89 8.18 -5.08
N SER A 96 -26.69 8.28 -6.15
CA SER A 96 -26.78 7.22 -7.16
C SER A 96 -25.58 7.22 -8.11
N VAL A 97 -25.05 8.40 -8.44
CA VAL A 97 -23.84 8.56 -9.23
C VAL A 97 -22.91 9.54 -8.53
N ILE A 98 -21.62 9.22 -8.50
CA ILE A 98 -20.57 10.14 -8.05
C ILE A 98 -19.80 10.68 -9.25
N TYR A 99 -19.84 12.00 -9.41
CA TYR A 99 -19.12 12.75 -10.45
C TYR A 99 -17.86 13.40 -9.88
N ARG A 100 -16.72 13.13 -10.50
CA ARG A 100 -15.43 13.81 -10.28
C ARG A 100 -14.77 14.12 -11.62
N GLY A 101 -14.34 15.37 -11.79
CA GLY A 101 -13.77 15.89 -13.02
C GLY A 101 -14.84 16.50 -13.93
N GLY A 102 -15.03 17.82 -13.80
CA GLY A 102 -15.86 18.62 -14.70
C GLY A 102 -17.36 18.63 -14.39
N GLY A 103 -18.09 19.55 -15.04
CA GLY A 103 -19.53 19.71 -14.82
C GLY A 103 -19.87 20.17 -13.40
N SER A 104 -20.88 19.54 -12.79
CA SER A 104 -21.23 19.74 -11.38
C SER A 104 -20.79 18.53 -10.56
N GLU A 105 -19.66 18.66 -9.89
CA GLU A 105 -19.03 17.61 -9.10
C GLU A 105 -19.76 17.37 -7.77
N ASN A 106 -19.82 16.11 -7.31
CA ASN A 106 -20.44 15.76 -6.02
C ASN A 106 -19.61 14.75 -5.18
N TYR A 107 -18.42 14.36 -5.63
CA TYR A 107 -17.55 13.40 -4.94
C TYR A 107 -17.17 13.78 -3.50
N GLY A 108 -17.26 15.07 -3.14
CA GLY A 108 -17.16 15.53 -1.75
C GLY A 108 -18.13 14.82 -0.80
N ILE A 109 -19.33 14.48 -1.27
CA ILE A 109 -20.33 13.79 -0.45
C ILE A 109 -19.85 12.37 -0.09
N LEU A 110 -19.18 11.67 -1.02
CA LEU A 110 -18.66 10.33 -0.78
C LEU A 110 -17.49 10.34 0.23
N TYR A 111 -16.49 11.22 0.08
CA TYR A 111 -15.30 11.14 0.94
C TYR A 111 -15.57 11.50 2.41
N ASN A 112 -16.53 12.40 2.68
CA ASN A 112 -16.93 12.72 4.06
C ASN A 112 -17.64 11.49 4.70
N ASP A 113 -18.55 10.84 3.96
CA ASP A 113 -19.25 9.64 4.45
C ASP A 113 -18.29 8.44 4.64
N VAL A 114 -17.32 8.24 3.74
CA VAL A 114 -16.30 7.18 3.87
C VAL A 114 -15.41 7.42 5.09
N ALA A 115 -14.97 8.67 5.31
CA ALA A 115 -14.23 9.04 6.51
C ALA A 115 -15.05 8.82 7.79
N ALA A 116 -16.34 9.17 7.79
CA ALA A 116 -17.23 8.93 8.91
C ALA A 116 -17.48 7.44 9.19
N ALA A 117 -17.63 6.61 8.14
CA ALA A 117 -17.76 5.16 8.29
C ALA A 117 -16.50 4.55 8.91
N TYR A 118 -15.31 4.90 8.40
CA TYR A 118 -14.04 4.41 8.93
C TYR A 118 -13.78 4.86 10.38
N GLN A 119 -13.96 6.14 10.68
CA GLN A 119 -13.72 6.68 12.03
C GLN A 119 -14.70 6.07 13.06
N ASN A 120 -15.97 5.91 12.70
CA ASN A 120 -16.93 5.22 13.57
C ASN A 120 -16.60 3.72 13.72
N ALA A 121 -16.14 3.04 12.66
CA ALA A 121 -15.71 1.64 12.74
C ALA A 121 -14.48 1.46 13.66
N LEU A 122 -13.49 2.36 13.59
CA LEU A 122 -12.37 2.41 14.54
C LEU A 122 -12.87 2.61 15.98
N ARG A 123 -13.75 3.59 16.21
CA ARG A 123 -14.31 3.85 17.55
C ARG A 123 -15.09 2.66 18.11
N TRP A 124 -15.84 1.94 17.28
CA TRP A 124 -16.49 0.71 17.68
C TRP A 124 -15.49 -0.39 18.09
N LYS A 125 -14.49 -0.70 17.25
CA LYS A 125 -13.48 -1.73 17.56
C LYS A 125 -12.68 -1.43 18.84
N ILE A 126 -12.33 -0.16 19.07
CA ILE A 126 -11.43 0.26 20.15
C ILE A 126 -12.20 0.49 21.47
N GLN A 127 -13.43 1.02 21.41
CA GLN A 127 -14.20 1.42 22.59
C GLN A 127 -15.37 0.47 22.92
N GLY A 128 -15.80 -0.39 21.98
CA GLY A 128 -16.90 -1.34 22.16
C GLY A 128 -18.31 -0.73 22.19
N LEU A 129 -18.46 0.57 21.95
CA LEU A 129 -19.75 1.26 22.01
C LEU A 129 -20.59 1.00 20.75
N ALA A 130 -21.78 0.41 20.93
CA ALA A 130 -22.67 0.00 19.84
C ALA A 130 -23.00 1.13 18.86
N ALA A 131 -23.33 2.33 19.36
CA ALA A 131 -23.75 3.48 18.54
C ALA A 131 -22.76 3.89 17.43
N HIS A 132 -21.46 3.61 17.60
CA HIS A 132 -20.47 3.83 16.55
C HIS A 132 -20.48 2.70 15.50
N GLY A 133 -20.70 1.46 15.91
CA GLY A 133 -20.91 0.35 14.98
C GLY A 133 -22.22 0.52 14.21
N ASP A 134 -23.26 1.02 14.86
CA ASP A 134 -24.54 1.38 14.24
C ASP A 134 -24.34 2.46 13.17
N ALA A 135 -23.69 3.58 13.50
CA ALA A 135 -23.39 4.64 12.55
C ALA A 135 -22.55 4.16 11.35
N ALA A 136 -21.47 3.40 11.59
CA ALA A 136 -20.64 2.84 10.52
C ALA A 136 -21.43 1.88 9.61
N ARG A 137 -22.21 0.96 10.19
CA ARG A 137 -23.11 0.06 9.47
C ARG A 137 -24.09 0.84 8.60
N ASP A 138 -24.72 1.86 9.17
CA ASP A 138 -25.82 2.56 8.50
C ASP A 138 -25.31 3.41 7.33
N ILE A 139 -24.10 3.98 7.42
CA ILE A 139 -23.42 4.59 6.27
C ILE A 139 -23.10 3.53 5.19
N LEU A 140 -22.44 2.43 5.55
CA LEU A 140 -22.08 1.34 4.62
C LEU A 140 -23.32 0.77 3.89
N ASN A 141 -24.40 0.54 4.63
CA ASN A 141 -25.68 0.08 4.10
C ASN A 141 -26.35 1.12 3.19
N ALA A 142 -26.32 2.41 3.55
CA ALA A 142 -26.99 3.47 2.81
C ALA A 142 -26.39 3.69 1.42
N TRP A 143 -25.06 3.61 1.28
CA TRP A 143 -24.39 3.68 -0.02
C TRP A 143 -24.58 2.40 -0.84
N SER A 144 -24.39 1.21 -0.24
CA SER A 144 -24.57 -0.07 -0.97
C SER A 144 -26.00 -0.31 -1.44
N GLY A 145 -26.99 0.38 -0.85
CA GLY A 145 -28.38 0.36 -1.29
C GLY A 145 -28.74 1.39 -2.38
N LYS A 146 -27.81 2.25 -2.84
CA LYS A 146 -28.13 3.38 -3.74
C LYS A 146 -27.10 3.68 -4.83
N LEU A 147 -25.79 3.52 -4.59
CA LEU A 147 -24.74 3.89 -5.53
C LEU A 147 -24.66 2.90 -6.69
N THR A 148 -24.69 3.40 -7.93
CA THR A 148 -24.66 2.59 -9.15
C THR A 148 -23.54 2.96 -10.13
N ALA A 149 -22.93 4.14 -10.04
CA ALA A 149 -21.81 4.53 -10.92
C ALA A 149 -20.86 5.58 -10.30
N ILE A 150 -19.62 5.60 -10.81
CA ILE A 150 -18.63 6.67 -10.62
C ILE A 150 -18.21 7.15 -12.02
N ASP A 151 -18.30 8.46 -12.26
CA ASP A 151 -18.28 9.05 -13.60
C ASP A 151 -17.61 10.45 -13.61
N GLY A 152 -17.44 11.05 -14.80
CA GLY A 152 -16.80 12.35 -15.01
C GLY A 152 -15.56 12.28 -15.91
N SER A 153 -14.60 13.17 -15.69
CA SER A 153 -13.32 13.20 -16.44
C SER A 153 -12.46 11.94 -16.13
N ALA A 154 -11.18 11.94 -16.52
CA ALA A 154 -10.20 11.00 -15.96
C ALA A 154 -10.21 10.99 -14.41
N ASP A 155 -10.55 12.10 -13.75
CA ASP A 155 -10.58 12.19 -12.28
C ASP A 155 -11.58 11.20 -11.63
N ARG A 156 -12.52 10.62 -12.39
CA ARG A 156 -13.36 9.49 -11.96
C ARG A 156 -12.53 8.29 -11.47
N PHE A 157 -11.33 8.07 -12.03
CA PHE A 157 -10.40 7.03 -11.58
C PHE A 157 -9.72 7.38 -10.25
N LEU A 158 -9.56 8.66 -9.91
CA LEU A 158 -9.13 9.07 -8.57
C LEU A 158 -10.26 8.86 -7.55
N ALA A 159 -11.52 9.10 -7.94
CA ALA A 159 -12.67 8.81 -7.09
C ALA A 159 -12.86 7.30 -6.84
N ALA A 160 -12.75 6.47 -7.88
CA ALA A 160 -12.82 5.02 -7.75
C ALA A 160 -11.62 4.44 -6.97
N GLY A 161 -10.41 4.87 -7.31
CA GLY A 161 -9.17 4.41 -6.68
C GLY A 161 -9.10 4.78 -5.20
N ILE A 162 -9.12 6.07 -4.87
CA ILE A 162 -8.97 6.55 -3.48
C ILE A 162 -10.15 6.07 -2.63
N TYR A 163 -11.35 6.56 -2.91
CA TYR A 163 -12.48 6.33 -2.01
C TYR A 163 -12.91 4.85 -1.99
N GLY A 164 -12.62 4.07 -3.05
CA GLY A 164 -12.88 2.64 -3.09
C GLY A 164 -12.02 1.83 -2.11
N TYR A 165 -10.70 2.06 -2.06
CA TYR A 165 -9.84 1.34 -1.10
C TYR A 165 -10.23 1.72 0.34
N GLU A 166 -10.54 3.00 0.58
CA GLU A 166 -10.92 3.51 1.89
C GLU A 166 -12.25 2.93 2.38
N PHE A 167 -13.25 2.83 1.50
CA PHE A 167 -14.56 2.29 1.85
C PHE A 167 -14.51 0.77 2.11
N ALA A 168 -13.62 0.05 1.40
CA ALA A 168 -13.32 -1.35 1.68
C ALA A 168 -12.69 -1.55 3.07
N GLN A 169 -11.82 -0.63 3.56
CA GLN A 169 -11.32 -0.72 4.94
C GLN A 169 -12.45 -0.61 5.95
N ALA A 170 -13.36 0.35 5.78
CA ALA A 170 -14.49 0.54 6.69
C ALA A 170 -15.40 -0.70 6.72
N ALA A 171 -15.71 -1.28 5.55
CA ALA A 171 -16.48 -2.52 5.43
C ALA A 171 -15.79 -3.72 6.08
N GLU A 172 -14.48 -3.88 5.89
CA GLU A 172 -13.69 -4.98 6.44
C GLU A 172 -13.60 -4.94 7.97
N ILE A 173 -13.47 -3.74 8.55
CA ILE A 173 -13.54 -3.57 10.01
C ILE A 173 -14.90 -4.04 10.54
N MET A 174 -15.97 -3.71 9.82
CA MET A 174 -17.36 -4.01 10.16
C MET A 174 -17.81 -5.44 9.78
N ARG A 175 -16.94 -6.28 9.21
CA ARG A 175 -17.26 -7.67 8.82
C ARG A 175 -17.87 -8.43 10.00
N GLY A 176 -19.10 -8.93 9.83
CA GLY A 176 -19.85 -9.66 10.86
C GLY A 176 -20.60 -8.80 11.88
N TYR A 177 -20.63 -7.47 11.74
CA TYR A 177 -21.45 -6.60 12.59
C TYR A 177 -22.96 -6.78 12.31
N ASN A 178 -23.78 -6.76 13.36
CA ASN A 178 -25.20 -7.08 13.24
C ASN A 178 -25.97 -6.07 12.36
N GLY A 179 -26.60 -6.58 11.31
CA GLY A 179 -27.37 -5.80 10.33
C GLY A 179 -26.54 -5.16 9.21
N PHE A 180 -25.21 -5.38 9.15
CA PHE A 180 -24.43 -4.95 7.99
C PHE A 180 -24.64 -5.90 6.80
N ASP A 181 -25.17 -5.38 5.69
CA ASP A 181 -25.36 -6.13 4.45
C ASP A 181 -24.05 -6.20 3.66
N LEU A 182 -23.16 -7.07 4.12
CA LEU A 182 -21.83 -7.28 3.54
C LEU A 182 -21.90 -7.76 2.10
N ASP A 183 -22.86 -8.63 1.74
CA ASP A 183 -22.93 -9.19 0.39
C ASP A 183 -23.43 -8.15 -0.63
N ARG A 184 -24.38 -7.29 -0.25
CA ARG A 184 -24.73 -6.11 -1.06
C ARG A 184 -23.55 -5.13 -1.15
N PHE A 185 -22.80 -4.95 -0.07
CA PHE A 185 -21.61 -4.08 -0.09
C PHE A 185 -20.51 -4.63 -1.01
N LYS A 186 -20.16 -5.92 -0.92
CA LYS A 186 -19.25 -6.61 -1.85
C LYS A 186 -19.72 -6.44 -3.30
N THR A 187 -21.03 -6.59 -3.54
CA THR A 187 -21.65 -6.39 -4.86
C THR A 187 -21.46 -4.97 -5.39
N MET A 188 -21.67 -3.94 -4.57
CA MET A 188 -21.37 -2.55 -4.93
C MET A 188 -19.88 -2.36 -5.27
N MET A 189 -18.96 -2.88 -4.45
CA MET A 189 -17.53 -2.75 -4.72
C MET A 189 -17.12 -3.42 -6.05
N LEU A 190 -17.60 -4.64 -6.31
CA LEU A 190 -17.30 -5.40 -7.53
C LEU A 190 -17.91 -4.78 -8.81
N ASN A 191 -19.06 -4.10 -8.71
CA ASN A 191 -19.77 -3.57 -9.87
C ASN A 191 -19.54 -2.07 -10.13
N VAL A 192 -19.20 -1.28 -9.10
CA VAL A 192 -19.05 0.18 -9.20
C VAL A 192 -17.59 0.62 -9.09
N PHE A 193 -16.84 0.08 -8.12
CA PHE A 193 -15.47 0.54 -7.83
C PHE A 193 -14.41 -0.26 -8.59
N TYR A 194 -14.53 -1.59 -8.68
CA TYR A 194 -13.56 -2.43 -9.37
C TYR A 194 -13.46 -2.15 -10.89
N PRO A 195 -14.55 -2.02 -11.67
CA PRO A 195 -14.43 -1.88 -13.13
C PRO A 195 -13.62 -0.66 -13.61
N PRO A 196 -13.84 0.59 -13.11
CA PRO A 196 -13.01 1.72 -13.51
C PRO A 196 -11.55 1.56 -13.06
N SER A 197 -11.28 1.07 -11.84
CA SER A 197 -9.90 0.86 -11.39
C SER A 197 -9.17 -0.24 -12.17
N ASN A 198 -9.86 -1.31 -12.54
CA ASN A 198 -9.31 -2.36 -13.40
C ASN A 198 -9.01 -1.84 -14.81
N SER A 199 -9.95 -1.14 -15.45
CA SER A 199 -9.73 -0.53 -16.77
C SER A 199 -8.62 0.53 -16.73
N PHE A 200 -8.49 1.29 -15.64
CA PHE A 200 -7.37 2.23 -15.50
C PHE A 200 -6.01 1.53 -15.54
N LEU A 201 -5.86 0.40 -14.84
CA LEU A 201 -4.59 -0.35 -14.77
C LEU A 201 -4.27 -1.14 -16.07
N VAL A 202 -5.25 -1.35 -16.95
CA VAL A 202 -5.09 -2.11 -18.21
C VAL A 202 -5.02 -1.19 -19.43
N ASP A 203 -5.90 -0.19 -19.50
CA ASP A 203 -6.14 0.65 -20.68
C ASP A 203 -5.59 2.08 -20.52
N HIS A 204 -5.21 2.49 -19.30
CA HIS A 204 -4.78 3.85 -18.94
C HIS A 204 -5.65 4.97 -19.54
N ASN A 205 -6.98 4.76 -19.55
CA ASN A 205 -7.98 5.68 -20.15
C ASN A 205 -7.70 6.02 -21.63
N GLY A 206 -7.04 5.12 -22.38
CA GLY A 206 -6.63 5.33 -23.77
C GLY A 206 -5.46 6.31 -23.94
N ALA A 207 -4.78 6.68 -22.87
CA ALA A 207 -3.59 7.52 -22.89
C ALA A 207 -2.30 6.69 -23.12
N TYR A 208 -1.15 7.36 -23.26
CA TYR A 208 0.13 6.68 -23.16
C TYR A 208 0.33 6.08 -21.75
N ILE A 209 1.00 4.95 -21.66
CA ILE A 209 1.27 4.23 -20.40
C ILE A 209 2.05 5.07 -19.35
N SER A 210 2.79 6.09 -19.82
CA SER A 210 3.54 7.06 -19.03
C SER A 210 2.78 8.37 -18.73
N ASN A 211 1.58 8.56 -19.31
CA ASN A 211 0.84 9.82 -19.21
C ASN A 211 0.40 10.12 -17.77
N TYR A 212 -0.06 9.11 -17.04
CA TYR A 212 -0.49 9.27 -15.65
C TYR A 212 0.68 9.05 -14.69
N TRP A 213 0.70 9.85 -13.62
CA TRP A 213 1.73 9.79 -12.59
C TRP A 213 1.47 8.65 -11.60
N ALA A 214 2.51 8.17 -10.90
CA ALA A 214 2.46 6.99 -10.04
C ALA A 214 1.27 6.97 -9.05
N SER A 215 0.88 8.12 -8.48
CA SER A 215 -0.29 8.24 -7.59
C SER A 215 -1.63 7.76 -8.21
N TRP A 216 -1.82 7.93 -9.52
CA TRP A 216 -3.05 7.50 -10.22
C TRP A 216 -3.16 5.98 -10.30
N ASP A 217 -2.10 5.33 -10.74
CA ASP A 217 -1.98 3.87 -10.72
C ASP A 217 -2.12 3.33 -9.30
N LEU A 218 -1.42 3.93 -8.33
CA LEU A 218 -1.35 3.42 -6.95
C LEU A 218 -2.68 3.46 -6.20
N CYS A 219 -3.53 4.48 -6.40
CA CYS A 219 -4.86 4.47 -5.78
C CYS A 219 -5.80 3.43 -6.42
N ASN A 220 -5.74 3.24 -7.74
CA ASN A 220 -6.51 2.20 -8.42
C ASN A 220 -6.00 0.79 -8.07
N LEU A 221 -4.69 0.63 -7.86
CA LEU A 221 -4.05 -0.58 -7.37
C LEU A 221 -4.45 -0.92 -5.92
N ALA A 222 -4.49 0.10 -5.04
CA ALA A 222 -4.97 -0.04 -3.68
C ALA A 222 -6.44 -0.49 -3.66
N ASN A 223 -7.29 0.07 -4.52
CA ASN A 223 -8.69 -0.34 -4.65
C ASN A 223 -8.83 -1.80 -5.13
N VAL A 224 -8.12 -2.21 -6.18
CA VAL A 224 -8.16 -3.61 -6.66
C VAL A 224 -7.70 -4.60 -5.59
N LEU A 225 -6.62 -4.29 -4.85
CA LEU A 225 -6.15 -5.12 -3.74
C LEU A 225 -7.16 -5.18 -2.58
N ALA A 226 -7.71 -4.03 -2.17
CA ALA A 226 -8.70 -3.95 -1.09
C ALA A 226 -10.00 -4.69 -1.45
N ILE A 227 -10.49 -4.56 -2.69
CA ILE A 227 -11.65 -5.31 -3.18
C ILE A 227 -11.35 -6.81 -3.23
N GLY A 228 -10.14 -7.22 -3.63
CA GLY A 228 -9.70 -8.62 -3.57
C GLY A 228 -9.78 -9.21 -2.17
N ILE A 229 -9.22 -8.51 -1.17
CA ILE A 229 -9.26 -8.92 0.25
C ILE A 229 -10.70 -8.89 0.80
N LEU A 230 -11.51 -7.88 0.43
CA LEU A 230 -12.89 -7.79 0.89
C LEU A 230 -13.75 -8.93 0.35
N CYS A 231 -13.59 -9.24 -0.94
CA CYS A 231 -14.43 -10.21 -1.64
C CYS A 231 -13.92 -11.65 -1.52
N ASP A 232 -12.79 -11.85 -0.83
CA ASP A 232 -12.12 -13.15 -0.67
C ASP A 232 -11.64 -13.73 -2.02
N ASP A 233 -11.23 -12.82 -2.92
CA ASP A 233 -10.89 -13.06 -4.33
C ASP A 233 -9.38 -12.99 -4.56
N GLN A 234 -8.74 -14.16 -4.55
CA GLN A 234 -7.29 -14.31 -4.76
C GLN A 234 -6.83 -13.79 -6.13
N ALA A 235 -7.66 -13.86 -7.18
CA ALA A 235 -7.25 -13.44 -8.52
C ALA A 235 -7.03 -11.91 -8.60
N LYS A 236 -7.83 -11.12 -7.87
CA LYS A 236 -7.63 -9.67 -7.72
C LYS A 236 -6.41 -9.32 -6.85
N ILE A 237 -6.12 -10.13 -5.84
CA ILE A 237 -4.90 -9.99 -5.02
C ILE A 237 -3.66 -10.28 -5.88
N ASP A 238 -3.65 -11.39 -6.62
CA ASP A 238 -2.56 -11.78 -7.52
C ASP A 238 -2.35 -10.77 -8.66
N GLN A 239 -3.45 -10.22 -9.21
CA GLN A 239 -3.41 -9.11 -10.16
C GLN A 239 -2.67 -7.90 -9.57
N ALA A 240 -3.06 -7.43 -8.38
CA ALA A 240 -2.45 -6.28 -7.74
C ALA A 240 -0.98 -6.53 -7.37
N VAL A 241 -0.65 -7.70 -6.84
CA VAL A 241 0.72 -8.11 -6.50
C VAL A 241 1.61 -8.20 -7.75
N THR A 242 1.06 -8.66 -8.87
CA THR A 242 1.76 -8.69 -10.16
C THR A 242 1.96 -7.28 -10.72
N TYR A 243 0.94 -6.44 -10.67
CA TYR A 243 1.02 -5.05 -11.14
C TYR A 243 2.03 -4.22 -10.33
N PHE A 244 2.06 -4.35 -9.01
CA PHE A 244 3.05 -3.70 -8.15
C PHE A 244 4.48 -4.02 -8.57
N LYS A 245 4.76 -5.29 -8.93
CA LYS A 245 6.11 -5.78 -9.24
C LYS A 245 6.53 -5.50 -10.69
N THR A 246 5.61 -5.71 -11.64
CA THR A 246 5.92 -5.77 -13.08
C THR A 246 4.85 -5.11 -13.97
N GLY A 247 3.95 -4.29 -13.40
CA GLY A 247 2.97 -3.51 -14.16
C GLY A 247 3.64 -2.47 -15.07
N ALA A 248 3.03 -2.21 -16.23
CA ALA A 248 3.61 -1.34 -17.25
C ALA A 248 3.47 0.16 -16.93
N GLY A 249 2.43 0.56 -16.17
CA GLY A 249 2.17 1.94 -15.78
C GLY A 249 3.07 2.44 -14.66
N MET A 250 2.95 3.73 -14.34
CA MET A 250 3.89 4.42 -13.45
C MET A 250 3.77 4.04 -11.97
N GLY A 251 2.74 3.30 -11.56
CA GLY A 251 2.57 2.84 -10.17
C GLY A 251 3.28 1.53 -9.82
N SER A 252 3.87 0.81 -10.78
CA SER A 252 4.73 -0.33 -10.46
C SER A 252 6.03 0.16 -9.82
N ILE A 253 6.58 -0.61 -8.87
CA ILE A 253 7.67 -0.16 -7.99
C ILE A 253 8.94 0.26 -8.74
N LEU A 254 9.21 -0.31 -9.91
CA LEU A 254 10.35 0.03 -10.74
C LEU A 254 10.14 1.32 -11.55
N ASN A 255 8.89 1.68 -11.86
CA ASN A 255 8.53 2.90 -12.58
C ASN A 255 8.28 4.09 -11.63
N ALA A 256 7.63 3.82 -10.48
CA ALA A 256 7.37 4.80 -9.42
C ALA A 256 8.65 5.26 -8.70
N ILE A 257 9.68 4.41 -8.68
CA ILE A 257 10.96 4.65 -8.02
C ILE A 257 12.09 4.29 -8.99
N PRO A 258 12.34 5.08 -10.07
CA PRO A 258 13.21 4.67 -11.17
C PRO A 258 14.70 4.56 -10.78
N TYR A 259 15.20 5.45 -9.92
CA TYR A 259 16.64 5.57 -9.62
C TYR A 259 16.96 5.27 -8.15
N VAL A 260 18.03 4.50 -7.90
CA VAL A 260 18.45 4.08 -6.56
C VAL A 260 19.91 4.48 -6.29
N TYR A 261 20.10 5.34 -5.29
CA TYR A 261 21.39 5.86 -4.82
C TYR A 261 21.88 4.98 -3.65
N ASN A 262 22.39 3.79 -3.99
CA ASN A 262 22.80 2.80 -2.99
C ASN A 262 23.98 3.27 -2.11
N ASP A 263 24.77 4.22 -2.59
CA ASP A 263 25.81 4.95 -1.85
C ASP A 263 25.27 5.80 -0.70
N GLN A 264 24.03 6.30 -0.83
CA GLN A 264 23.36 7.16 0.15
C GLN A 264 22.20 6.46 0.88
N GLY A 265 21.81 5.26 0.45
CA GLY A 265 20.64 4.55 0.98
C GLY A 265 19.29 5.12 0.52
N LEU A 266 19.28 5.95 -0.53
CA LEU A 266 18.10 6.70 -0.99
C LEU A 266 17.64 6.22 -2.38
N ALA A 267 16.41 6.53 -2.77
CA ALA A 267 15.89 6.28 -4.12
C ALA A 267 14.92 7.38 -4.55
N GLN A 268 15.02 7.86 -5.79
CA GLN A 268 14.18 8.96 -6.30
C GLN A 268 12.74 8.48 -6.50
N TRP A 269 11.79 9.18 -5.89
CA TRP A 269 10.37 9.04 -6.25
C TRP A 269 10.08 9.76 -7.57
N GLN A 270 9.33 9.12 -8.46
CA GLN A 270 9.03 9.61 -9.82
C GLN A 270 8.44 11.03 -9.82
N GLU A 271 7.50 11.32 -8.92
CA GLU A 271 6.82 12.63 -8.85
C GLU A 271 7.69 13.74 -8.23
N SER A 272 8.89 13.46 -7.71
CA SER A 272 9.69 14.47 -7.00
C SER A 272 10.28 15.57 -7.88
N GLY A 273 10.31 15.39 -9.21
CA GLY A 273 10.57 16.48 -10.15
C GLY A 273 9.38 17.42 -10.33
N ARG A 274 8.15 16.93 -10.10
CA ARG A 274 6.90 17.67 -10.28
C ARG A 274 6.58 18.50 -9.04
N ASP A 275 6.21 17.86 -7.93
CA ASP A 275 5.98 18.52 -6.65
C ASP A 275 6.02 17.52 -5.46
N GLN A 276 6.13 18.06 -4.25
CA GLN A 276 6.24 17.26 -3.03
C GLN A 276 4.88 16.81 -2.47
N GLY A 277 3.79 17.51 -2.77
CA GLY A 277 2.45 17.14 -2.33
C GLY A 277 2.02 15.80 -2.92
N HIS A 278 2.31 15.58 -4.21
CA HIS A 278 2.06 14.33 -4.90
C HIS A 278 3.17 13.29 -4.68
N SER A 279 4.41 13.71 -4.40
CA SER A 279 5.44 12.77 -3.91
C SER A 279 4.99 12.11 -2.60
N MET A 280 4.44 12.89 -1.66
CA MET A 280 3.89 12.35 -0.40
C MET A 280 2.55 11.61 -0.59
N LEU A 281 1.73 11.98 -1.58
CA LEU A 281 0.57 11.19 -2.00
C LEU A 281 0.97 9.77 -2.41
N GLY A 282 1.91 9.68 -3.35
CA GLY A 282 2.40 8.43 -3.91
C GLY A 282 3.10 7.53 -2.89
N ILE A 283 3.95 8.12 -2.03
CA ILE A 283 4.56 7.41 -0.89
C ILE A 283 3.47 6.83 0.05
N GLY A 284 2.44 7.61 0.37
CA GLY A 284 1.32 7.13 1.18
C GLY A 284 0.56 5.96 0.54
N LEU A 285 0.14 6.10 -0.72
CA LEU A 285 -0.61 5.07 -1.44
C LEU A 285 0.21 3.78 -1.66
N MET A 286 1.51 3.90 -1.97
CA MET A 286 2.41 2.74 -2.03
C MET A 286 2.54 2.06 -0.65
N GLY A 287 2.57 2.85 0.44
CA GLY A 287 2.48 2.35 1.80
C GLY A 287 1.19 1.56 2.05
N THR A 288 0.03 2.09 1.67
CA THR A 288 -1.27 1.43 1.78
C THR A 288 -1.27 0.07 1.07
N VAL A 289 -0.79 0.01 -0.18
CA VAL A 289 -0.64 -1.25 -0.94
C VAL A 289 0.28 -2.24 -0.22
N CYS A 290 1.42 -1.77 0.30
CA CYS A 290 2.39 -2.63 0.99
C CYS A 290 1.88 -3.18 2.33
N GLU A 291 1.11 -2.41 3.12
CA GLU A 291 0.57 -2.86 4.41
C GLU A 291 -0.59 -3.85 4.23
N MET A 292 -1.50 -3.60 3.27
CA MET A 292 -2.53 -4.58 2.91
C MET A 292 -1.93 -5.90 2.44
N ALA A 293 -0.93 -5.85 1.55
CA ALA A 293 -0.23 -7.06 1.11
C ALA A 293 0.51 -7.75 2.25
N TRP A 294 1.16 -7.00 3.16
CA TRP A 294 1.85 -7.56 4.32
C TRP A 294 0.90 -8.33 5.25
N ASN A 295 -0.29 -7.81 5.52
CA ASN A 295 -1.28 -8.49 6.36
C ASN A 295 -1.92 -9.71 5.66
N GLN A 296 -1.80 -9.81 4.33
CA GLN A 296 -2.04 -11.04 3.56
C GLN A 296 -0.81 -11.96 3.46
N GLY A 297 0.28 -11.68 4.19
CA GLY A 297 1.50 -12.49 4.22
C GLY A 297 2.50 -12.21 3.07
N ILE A 298 2.30 -11.14 2.30
CA ILE A 298 3.05 -10.86 1.07
C ILE A 298 3.96 -9.64 1.28
N ASP A 299 5.26 -9.86 1.45
CA ASP A 299 6.24 -8.80 1.72
C ASP A 299 6.56 -7.97 0.46
N LEU A 300 5.71 -6.96 0.19
CA LEU A 300 5.97 -5.94 -0.83
C LEU A 300 6.92 -4.83 -0.33
N TYR A 301 6.92 -4.53 0.98
CA TYR A 301 7.82 -3.56 1.59
C TYR A 301 9.31 -3.91 1.40
N GLY A 302 9.66 -5.20 1.48
CA GLY A 302 11.00 -5.72 1.26
C GLY A 302 11.41 -5.86 -0.21
N TYR A 303 10.47 -5.69 -1.15
CA TYR A 303 10.71 -5.95 -2.57
C TYR A 303 11.82 -5.06 -3.16
N ASP A 304 12.56 -5.65 -4.11
CA ASP A 304 13.79 -5.12 -4.71
C ASP A 304 14.75 -4.47 -3.70
N ASN A 305 15.18 -5.26 -2.70
CA ASN A 305 16.11 -4.82 -1.66
C ASN A 305 15.64 -3.55 -0.94
N ASN A 306 14.39 -3.58 -0.46
CA ASN A 306 13.69 -2.47 0.20
C ASN A 306 13.67 -1.17 -0.65
N ARG A 307 13.45 -1.25 -1.98
CA ARG A 307 13.42 -0.06 -2.86
C ARG A 307 12.48 1.04 -2.34
N PHE A 308 11.30 0.64 -1.84
CA PHE A 308 10.33 1.57 -1.27
C PHE A 308 10.80 2.26 0.02
N MET A 309 11.53 1.56 0.91
CA MET A 309 12.16 2.18 2.09
C MET A 309 13.12 3.32 1.71
N LYS A 310 13.92 3.09 0.67
CA LYS A 310 14.89 4.08 0.16
C LYS A 310 14.19 5.32 -0.42
N ALA A 311 12.99 5.15 -0.97
CA ALA A 311 12.14 6.26 -1.42
C ALA A 311 11.43 6.98 -0.27
N CYS A 312 11.01 6.27 0.79
CA CYS A 312 10.50 6.87 2.02
C CYS A 312 11.56 7.78 2.65
N GLU A 313 12.79 7.28 2.81
CA GLU A 313 13.92 8.07 3.30
C GLU A 313 14.25 9.27 2.40
N TYR A 314 14.18 9.11 1.07
CA TYR A 314 14.41 10.20 0.11
C TYR A 314 13.40 11.34 0.27
N VAL A 315 12.10 11.02 0.19
CA VAL A 315 11.02 12.03 0.25
C VAL A 315 10.97 12.66 1.65
N ALA A 316 11.16 11.88 2.71
CA ALA A 316 11.28 12.42 4.07
C ALA A 316 12.48 13.37 4.22
N LYS A 317 13.68 12.95 3.79
CA LYS A 317 14.91 13.75 3.90
C LYS A 317 14.76 15.09 3.18
N TYR A 318 14.17 15.09 1.98
CA TYR A 318 13.95 16.33 1.24
C TYR A 318 12.93 17.24 1.91
N ASN A 319 11.80 16.69 2.37
CA ASN A 319 10.73 17.50 2.96
C ASN A 319 11.06 18.00 4.38
N LEU A 320 11.98 17.35 5.09
CA LEU A 320 12.62 17.86 6.32
C LEU A 320 13.66 18.98 6.08
N GLY A 321 13.75 19.52 4.85
CA GLY A 321 14.67 20.59 4.49
C GLY A 321 16.05 20.12 3.99
N GLY A 322 16.39 18.84 4.13
CA GLY A 322 17.64 18.26 3.65
C GLY A 322 17.78 18.23 2.12
N SER A 323 19.01 18.07 1.62
CA SER A 323 19.28 17.87 0.20
C SER A 323 19.22 16.38 -0.18
N VAL A 324 18.80 16.11 -1.42
CA VAL A 324 18.78 14.77 -2.04
C VAL A 324 19.46 14.85 -3.42
N PRO A 325 20.06 13.75 -3.90
CA PRO A 325 20.45 13.64 -5.30
C PRO A 325 19.21 13.67 -6.19
N PHE A 326 19.36 14.08 -7.44
CA PHE A 326 18.29 13.98 -8.43
C PHE A 326 18.89 13.55 -9.77
N THR A 327 18.26 12.57 -10.40
CA THR A 327 18.56 12.12 -11.76
C THR A 327 17.47 12.62 -12.66
N GLU A 328 17.87 13.21 -13.79
CA GLU A 328 16.95 13.78 -14.78
C GLU A 328 15.84 12.78 -15.15
N TYR A 329 14.59 13.23 -15.05
CA TYR A 329 13.42 12.41 -15.34
C TYR A 329 12.59 13.07 -16.44
N THR A 330 12.33 12.33 -17.53
CA THR A 330 11.49 12.82 -18.62
C THR A 330 10.14 12.11 -18.60
N TRP A 331 9.09 12.89 -18.34
CA TRP A 331 7.70 12.49 -18.45
C TRP A 331 7.24 12.60 -19.91
N HIS A 332 6.66 11.53 -20.45
CA HIS A 332 6.01 11.50 -21.76
C HIS A 332 4.50 11.39 -21.55
N TYR A 333 3.76 12.37 -22.04
CA TYR A 333 2.33 12.53 -21.81
C TYR A 333 1.55 12.66 -23.13
N GLY A 334 0.25 12.42 -23.07
CA GLY A 334 -0.63 12.43 -24.23
C GLY A 334 -1.50 11.19 -24.38
N ALA A 335 -2.25 11.15 -25.47
CA ALA A 335 -3.01 10.00 -25.93
C ALA A 335 -2.73 9.75 -27.44
N PRO A 336 -2.44 8.50 -27.85
CA PRO A 336 -2.08 8.16 -29.23
C PRO A 336 -3.04 8.74 -30.26
N GLY A 337 -2.51 9.54 -31.20
CA GLY A 337 -3.30 10.14 -32.29
C GLY A 337 -4.24 11.28 -31.88
N VAL A 338 -4.18 11.76 -30.63
CA VAL A 338 -5.01 12.89 -30.15
C VAL A 338 -4.14 14.10 -29.78
N TRP A 339 -3.15 13.91 -28.90
CA TRP A 339 -2.19 14.94 -28.46
C TRP A 339 -1.01 14.26 -27.76
N GLU A 340 0.18 14.85 -27.81
CA GLU A 340 1.36 14.32 -27.11
C GLU A 340 2.39 15.40 -26.76
N GLY A 341 3.29 15.09 -25.83
CA GLY A 341 4.39 15.95 -25.43
C GLY A 341 5.33 15.34 -24.40
N TRP A 342 6.42 16.05 -24.13
CA TRP A 342 7.47 15.64 -23.19
C TRP A 342 7.79 16.78 -22.23
N GLN A 343 8.05 16.44 -20.97
CA GLN A 343 8.57 17.37 -19.97
C GLN A 343 9.74 16.72 -19.22
N THR A 344 10.91 17.35 -19.32
CA THR A 344 12.13 16.93 -18.64
C THR A 344 12.32 17.73 -17.36
N PHE A 345 12.37 17.03 -16.23
CA PHE A 345 12.68 17.58 -14.92
C PHE A 345 14.16 17.33 -14.63
N THR A 346 14.91 18.39 -14.32
CA THR A 346 16.37 18.34 -14.08
C THR A 346 16.75 18.53 -12.61
N THR A 347 15.79 18.83 -11.74
CA THR A 347 15.95 18.97 -10.30
C THR A 347 14.71 18.45 -9.56
N VAL A 348 14.89 18.10 -8.29
CA VAL A 348 13.78 17.96 -7.34
C VAL A 348 13.06 19.31 -7.19
N SER A 349 11.73 19.30 -7.24
CA SER A 349 10.89 20.49 -7.11
C SER A 349 10.68 20.87 -5.63
N SER A 350 10.77 22.16 -5.35
CA SER A 350 10.47 22.75 -4.04
C SER A 350 8.97 22.97 -3.79
N ASP A 351 8.11 22.74 -4.79
CA ASP A 351 6.69 23.06 -4.68
C ASP A 351 5.99 22.11 -3.72
N SER A 352 5.13 22.66 -2.86
CA SER A 352 4.48 21.94 -1.74
C SER A 352 5.43 21.26 -0.74
N ARG A 353 6.72 21.63 -0.72
CA ARG A 353 7.72 21.03 0.17
C ARG A 353 7.41 21.26 1.65
N GLY A 354 7.53 20.20 2.45
CA GLY A 354 7.34 20.25 3.91
C GLY A 354 5.88 20.20 4.37
N GLN A 355 4.92 19.87 3.49
CA GLN A 355 3.53 19.60 3.90
C GLN A 355 3.46 18.43 4.89
N TYR A 356 2.37 18.41 5.67
CA TYR A 356 2.03 17.30 6.56
C TYR A 356 0.94 16.44 5.90
N ARG A 357 1.10 15.12 5.97
CA ARG A 357 0.12 14.09 5.56
C ARG A 357 0.22 12.91 6.54
N PRO A 358 -0.87 12.18 6.82
CA PRO A 358 -0.91 11.13 7.85
C PRO A 358 -0.46 9.77 7.28
N VAL A 359 0.79 9.70 6.82
CA VAL A 359 1.36 8.54 6.10
C VAL A 359 2.62 8.00 6.77
N TRP A 360 3.20 8.72 7.71
CA TRP A 360 4.58 8.51 8.17
C TRP A 360 4.65 7.54 9.34
N ALA A 361 3.66 7.53 10.24
CA ALA A 361 3.64 6.56 11.34
C ALA A 361 3.52 5.12 10.84
N GLN A 362 2.77 4.86 9.75
CA GLN A 362 2.70 3.52 9.14
C GLN A 362 4.09 3.06 8.66
N LEU A 363 4.77 3.91 7.88
CA LEU A 363 6.06 3.60 7.26
C LEU A 363 7.17 3.44 8.31
N TYR A 364 7.20 4.31 9.33
CA TYR A 364 8.14 4.19 10.45
C TYR A 364 7.89 2.94 11.29
N ASN A 365 6.64 2.62 11.64
CA ASN A 365 6.34 1.43 12.43
C ASN A 365 6.49 0.12 11.63
N HIS A 366 6.43 0.16 10.30
CA HIS A 366 6.89 -0.95 9.48
C HIS A 366 8.42 -1.07 9.51
N TYR A 367 9.14 -0.14 8.89
CA TYR A 367 10.58 -0.32 8.66
C TYR A 367 11.42 -0.16 9.94
N GLY A 368 11.14 0.86 10.75
CA GLY A 368 11.91 1.16 11.97
C GLY A 368 11.59 0.24 13.15
N VAL A 369 10.30 -0.07 13.38
CA VAL A 369 9.88 -0.87 14.55
C VAL A 369 9.72 -2.35 14.20
N ARG A 370 8.88 -2.72 13.23
CA ARG A 370 8.59 -4.12 12.88
C ARG A 370 9.75 -4.85 12.20
N LYS A 371 10.56 -4.15 11.39
CA LYS A 371 11.73 -4.71 10.68
C LYS A 371 13.08 -4.33 11.34
N GLY A 372 13.08 -3.40 12.31
CA GLY A 372 14.29 -2.99 13.03
C GLY A 372 15.34 -2.24 12.18
N LEU A 373 14.95 -1.66 11.04
CA LEU A 373 15.86 -1.03 10.08
C LEU A 373 16.14 0.45 10.42
N SER A 374 17.30 0.94 10.02
CA SER A 374 17.67 2.35 10.20
C SER A 374 16.95 3.23 9.16
N VAL A 375 15.87 3.88 9.59
CA VAL A 375 15.07 4.83 8.79
C VAL A 375 15.00 6.21 9.47
N PRO A 376 16.13 6.92 9.61
CA PRO A 376 16.19 8.15 10.41
C PRO A 376 15.31 9.29 9.89
N ASN A 377 15.16 9.44 8.57
CA ASN A 377 14.36 10.54 8.01
C ASN A 377 12.86 10.24 8.12
N THR A 378 12.44 9.01 7.80
CA THR A 378 11.06 8.52 7.96
C THR A 378 10.65 8.59 9.43
N LYS A 379 11.55 8.23 10.36
CA LYS A 379 11.34 8.40 11.80
C LYS A 379 11.15 9.86 12.19
N ALA A 380 12.04 10.76 11.76
CA ALA A 380 11.94 12.18 12.07
C ALA A 380 10.63 12.80 11.53
N TYR A 381 10.18 12.39 10.33
CA TYR A 381 8.90 12.84 9.77
C TYR A 381 7.69 12.29 10.56
N ALA A 382 7.71 11.00 10.91
CA ALA A 382 6.68 10.41 11.75
C ALA A 382 6.56 11.12 13.10
N GLN A 383 7.70 11.49 13.71
CA GLN A 383 7.73 12.26 14.96
C GLN A 383 7.28 13.72 14.78
N LEU A 384 7.51 14.34 13.62
CA LEU A 384 7.11 15.72 13.30
C LEU A 384 5.58 15.87 13.11
N VAL A 385 4.93 14.86 12.54
CA VAL A 385 3.48 14.88 12.24
C VAL A 385 2.64 14.24 13.36
N GLN A 386 3.27 13.68 14.40
CA GLN A 386 2.58 13.01 15.51
C GLN A 386 1.86 14.01 16.45
N PRO A 387 0.59 13.79 16.85
CA PRO A 387 -0.29 12.70 16.43
C PRO A 387 -0.93 12.95 15.06
N GLU A 388 -0.84 11.93 14.19
CA GLU A 388 -1.52 11.94 12.90
C GLU A 388 -3.05 11.86 13.05
N GLY A 389 -3.76 12.77 12.37
CA GLY A 389 -5.21 12.75 12.21
C GLY A 389 -5.66 12.14 10.88
N GLY A 390 -6.86 12.48 10.41
CA GLY A 390 -7.41 12.01 9.13
C GLY A 390 -8.83 12.55 8.90
N GLY A 391 -9.38 12.37 7.68
CA GLY A 391 -10.73 12.84 7.36
C GLY A 391 -10.89 14.36 7.55
N GLY A 392 -10.15 15.14 6.75
CA GLY A 392 -10.23 16.60 6.72
C GLY A 392 -9.18 17.36 7.54
N ASP A 393 -8.49 16.69 8.48
CA ASP A 393 -7.48 17.33 9.35
C ASP A 393 -6.30 17.97 8.59
N TYR A 394 -6.09 17.60 7.33
CA TYR A 394 -5.04 18.12 6.43
C TYR A 394 -5.60 18.98 5.27
N GLY A 395 -6.89 19.29 5.27
CA GLY A 395 -7.56 20.12 4.26
C GLY A 395 -9.00 19.71 3.98
N SER A 396 -9.87 20.67 3.65
CA SER A 396 -11.30 20.43 3.40
C SER A 396 -11.65 19.86 2.01
N THR A 397 -10.70 19.92 1.06
CA THR A 397 -10.81 19.34 -0.29
C THR A 397 -10.25 17.90 -0.31
N SER A 398 -10.32 17.20 -1.46
CA SER A 398 -9.82 15.81 -1.63
C SER A 398 -8.46 15.55 -0.96
N GLY A 399 -7.54 16.51 -0.98
CA GLY A 399 -6.19 16.33 -0.43
C GLY A 399 -6.15 15.92 1.06
N GLY A 400 -7.14 16.33 1.86
CA GLY A 400 -7.30 15.90 3.26
C GLY A 400 -8.05 14.58 3.45
N TYR A 401 -8.41 13.92 2.35
CA TYR A 401 -9.14 12.66 2.23
C TYR A 401 -8.55 11.77 1.11
N ASP A 402 -7.26 11.95 0.79
CA ASP A 402 -6.52 10.99 -0.04
C ASP A 402 -6.08 9.75 0.78
N HIS A 403 -6.06 9.91 2.11
CA HIS A 403 -5.60 8.94 3.11
C HIS A 403 -6.45 8.98 4.38
N LEU A 404 -6.95 7.81 4.77
CA LEU A 404 -7.68 7.57 6.03
C LEU A 404 -7.00 8.11 7.29
N GLY A 405 -5.66 8.06 7.32
CA GLY A 405 -4.84 8.57 8.41
C GLY A 405 -5.02 7.85 9.75
N PHE A 406 -4.88 8.62 10.84
CA PHE A 406 -4.82 8.15 12.23
C PHE A 406 -3.67 7.17 12.52
N GLY A 407 -2.59 7.20 11.73
CA GLY A 407 -1.51 6.22 11.79
C GLY A 407 -0.77 6.15 13.13
N THR A 408 -0.79 7.24 13.92
CA THR A 408 -0.31 7.27 15.31
C THR A 408 -1.12 6.37 16.24
N LEU A 409 -2.43 6.27 16.02
CA LEU A 409 -3.30 5.35 16.75
C LEU A 409 -3.18 3.93 16.20
N THR A 410 -3.29 3.75 14.88
CA THR A 410 -3.45 2.43 14.27
C THR A 410 -2.16 1.63 14.12
N HIS A 411 -1.08 2.29 13.67
CA HIS A 411 0.14 1.60 13.25
C HIS A 411 1.27 1.62 14.28
N THR A 412 1.18 2.40 15.37
CA THR A 412 2.16 2.34 16.47
C THR A 412 2.21 0.95 17.09
N ARG A 413 3.42 0.44 17.35
CA ARG A 413 3.71 -0.90 17.88
C ARG A 413 4.64 -0.84 19.09
#